data_AF-A0A537GWF8-F1
#
_entry.id   AF-A0A537GWF8-F1
#
_cell.length_a   1.000
_cell.length_b   1.000
_cell.length_c   1.000
_cell.angle_alpha   90.00
_cell.angle_beta   90.00
_cell.angle_gamma   90.00
#
_symmetry.space_group_name_H-M   'P 1'
#
loop_
_entity.id
_entity.type
_entity.pdbx_description
1 polymer ?
#
loop_
_entity_poly.entity_id
_entity_poly.type
_entity_poly.pdbx_seq_one_letter_code
_entity_poly.pdbx_strand_id
1 'polypeptide(L)'
;MTFTLGELLPAAGLLRGRWEGAFFAPAIHVDVPLGADIWVFLLRSPWFRFRLSLTKQTLAVAADQSVANASIIPEAAGTLSTTISSPGIPFKKVSLVMRRKMGQFESEELISEVEAGTASQMWTPITRNFELCLVTSGSMRMDQLSEIARGLGADFSSGFFGPGSLRGDFLLCDGPLTEYSLTLRGDLGLFRHIEDSAAAVLSW
;
A
#
# COMPACT_ATOMS: atom_id res chain seq x y z
N MET A 1 33.46 -11.35 4.40
CA MET A 1 32.83 -10.93 5.67
C MET A 1 31.37 -11.33 5.54
N THR A 2 30.84 -12.14 6.47
CA THR A 2 29.46 -12.63 6.41
C THR A 2 28.68 -11.92 7.51
N PHE A 3 27.60 -11.24 7.16
CA PHE A 3 26.72 -10.59 8.12
C PHE A 3 25.49 -11.44 8.32
N THR A 4 25.16 -11.74 9.58
CA THR A 4 23.87 -12.36 9.93
C THR A 4 22.87 -11.25 10.15
N LEU A 5 21.88 -11.16 9.27
CA LEU A 5 20.76 -10.24 9.46
C LEU A 5 19.88 -10.77 10.60
N GLY A 6 19.49 -9.89 11.52
CA GLY A 6 18.52 -10.20 12.56
C GLY A 6 17.12 -10.44 11.99
N GLU A 7 16.09 -10.41 12.83
CA GLU A 7 14.71 -10.46 12.36
C GLU A 7 14.44 -9.23 11.47
N LEU A 8 14.20 -9.49 10.19
CA LEU A 8 13.87 -8.44 9.23
C LEU A 8 12.36 -8.17 9.31
N LEU A 9 11.97 -6.90 9.21
CA LEU A 9 10.58 -6.56 8.91
C LEU A 9 10.42 -6.47 7.39
N PRO A 10 9.23 -6.75 6.83
CA PRO A 10 9.02 -6.56 5.42
C PRO A 10 9.04 -5.08 5.07
N ALA A 11 9.41 -4.82 3.84
CA ALA A 11 9.32 -3.48 3.30
C ALA A 11 7.85 -3.13 3.06
N ALA A 12 7.49 -1.88 3.29
CA ALA A 12 6.20 -1.29 2.98
C ALA A 12 6.43 0.10 2.43
N GLY A 13 5.61 0.57 1.50
CA GLY A 13 5.91 1.85 0.87
C GLY A 13 4.98 2.25 -0.24
N LEU A 14 4.86 3.56 -0.39
CA LEU A 14 4.17 4.21 -1.49
C LEU A 14 5.14 5.15 -2.20
N LEU A 15 5.35 4.88 -3.48
CA LEU A 15 6.12 5.72 -4.39
C LEU A 15 5.16 6.30 -5.43
N ARG A 16 5.29 7.58 -5.75
CA ARG A 16 4.59 8.25 -6.85
C ARG A 16 5.51 8.33 -8.06
N GLY A 17 4.94 8.78 -9.18
CA GLY A 17 5.74 9.09 -10.37
C GLY A 17 6.96 9.96 -10.01
N ARG A 18 8.09 9.75 -10.71
CA ARG A 18 9.38 10.41 -10.44
C ARG A 18 10.04 10.08 -9.08
N TRP A 19 9.69 8.95 -8.46
CA TRP A 19 10.33 8.46 -7.23
C TRP A 19 10.06 9.30 -5.98
N GLU A 20 9.04 10.16 -6.00
CA GLU A 20 8.58 10.87 -4.80
C GLU A 20 7.76 9.92 -3.93
N GLY A 21 8.11 9.74 -2.67
CA GLY A 21 7.36 8.81 -1.83
C GLY A 21 7.97 8.60 -0.46
N ALA A 22 7.39 7.65 0.26
CA ALA A 22 7.92 7.15 1.51
C ALA A 22 7.84 5.63 1.50
N PHE A 23 8.89 4.99 2.01
CA PHE A 23 8.88 3.58 2.29
C PHE A 23 9.63 3.32 3.58
N PHE A 24 9.28 2.21 4.21
CA PHE A 24 9.94 1.63 5.36
C PHE A 24 10.54 0.31 4.91
N ALA A 25 11.82 0.13 5.14
CA ALA A 25 12.51 -1.14 4.93
C ALA A 25 13.69 -1.23 5.89
N PRO A 26 14.05 -2.45 6.33
CA PRO A 26 15.35 -2.67 6.95
C PRO A 26 16.45 -2.16 6.04
N ALA A 27 17.46 -1.51 6.61
CA ALA A 27 18.59 -1.00 5.86
C ALA A 27 19.91 -1.32 6.54
N ILE A 28 20.92 -1.60 5.73
CA ILE A 28 22.32 -1.66 6.15
C ILE A 28 22.90 -0.29 5.87
N HIS A 29 23.34 0.39 6.93
CA HIS A 29 24.14 1.60 6.81
C HIS A 29 25.61 1.21 6.72
N VAL A 30 26.30 1.68 5.68
CA VAL A 30 27.73 1.49 5.52
C VAL A 30 28.39 2.86 5.67
N ASP A 31 29.00 3.07 6.82
CA ASP A 31 29.81 4.26 7.09
C ASP A 31 31.09 4.20 6.25
N VAL A 32 31.19 5.08 5.26
CA VAL A 32 32.40 5.21 4.43
C VAL A 32 33.18 6.45 4.88
N PRO A 33 34.39 6.29 5.47
CA PRO A 33 35.20 7.43 5.89
C PRO A 33 35.49 8.36 4.70
N LEU A 34 35.13 9.64 4.83
CA LEU A 34 35.30 10.68 3.80
C LEU A 34 34.53 10.43 2.48
N GLY A 35 33.59 9.49 2.47
CA GLY A 35 32.71 9.17 1.33
C GLY A 35 31.28 9.68 1.52
N ALA A 36 30.43 9.41 0.52
CA ALA A 36 28.99 9.58 0.68
C ALA A 36 28.42 8.42 1.51
N ASP A 37 27.47 8.71 2.42
CA ASP A 37 26.76 7.68 3.18
C ASP A 37 26.04 6.71 2.25
N ILE A 38 26.25 5.43 2.48
CA ILE A 38 25.64 4.37 1.70
C ILE A 38 24.58 3.68 2.55
N TRP A 39 23.34 3.78 2.08
CA TRP A 39 22.23 3.01 2.61
C TRP A 39 21.91 1.90 1.62
N VAL A 40 21.78 0.68 2.13
CA VAL A 40 21.32 -0.47 1.37
C VAL A 40 20.01 -0.94 1.98
N PHE A 41 18.91 -0.70 1.30
CA PHE A 41 17.59 -1.15 1.74
C PHE A 41 17.35 -2.60 1.32
N LEU A 42 16.78 -3.39 2.22
CA LEU A 42 16.45 -4.79 2.00
C LEU A 42 14.94 -4.90 1.77
N LEU A 43 14.52 -4.87 0.51
CA LEU A 43 13.11 -4.99 0.19
C LEU A 43 12.70 -6.46 0.19
N ARG A 44 12.01 -6.88 1.26
CA ARG A 44 11.46 -8.22 1.38
C ARG A 44 9.94 -8.16 1.54
N SER A 45 9.26 -9.05 0.84
CA SER A 45 7.83 -9.32 0.93
C SER A 45 7.46 -9.75 2.35
N PRO A 46 6.30 -9.34 2.90
CA PRO A 46 5.78 -9.91 4.15
C PRO A 46 5.67 -11.44 4.09
N TRP A 47 6.25 -12.14 5.06
CA TRP A 47 6.15 -13.61 5.19
C TRP A 47 5.31 -14.07 6.41
N PHE A 48 4.84 -13.13 7.22
CA PHE A 48 3.93 -13.39 8.34
C PHE A 48 2.48 -13.26 7.91
N ARG A 49 1.57 -13.86 8.69
CA ARG A 49 0.13 -13.79 8.43
C ARG A 49 -0.38 -12.43 8.87
N PHE A 50 -1.03 -11.72 7.96
CA PHE A 50 -1.73 -10.50 8.29
C PHE A 50 -3.00 -10.78 9.10
N ARG A 51 -3.31 -9.85 9.99
CA ARG A 51 -4.67 -9.65 10.49
C ARG A 51 -5.08 -8.22 10.22
N LEU A 52 -6.27 -8.06 9.65
CA LEU A 52 -6.85 -6.75 9.47
C LEU A 52 -7.98 -6.59 10.49
N SER A 53 -7.93 -5.49 11.24
CA SER A 53 -8.95 -5.13 12.21
C SER A 53 -9.55 -3.78 11.83
N LEU A 54 -10.84 -3.61 12.09
CA LEU A 54 -11.60 -2.42 11.69
C LEU A 54 -12.21 -1.77 12.92
N THR A 55 -12.26 -0.45 12.95
CA THR A 55 -12.99 0.28 14.02
C THR A 55 -14.49 0.01 13.96
N LYS A 56 -15.03 -0.30 12.78
CA LYS A 56 -16.39 -0.79 12.56
C LYS A 56 -16.47 -1.59 11.27
N GLN A 57 -17.37 -2.57 11.25
CA GLN A 57 -17.57 -3.50 10.11
C GLN A 57 -18.71 -3.09 9.19
N THR A 58 -19.49 -2.08 9.57
CA THR A 58 -20.59 -1.57 8.76
C THR A 58 -20.41 -0.06 8.57
N LEU A 59 -20.46 0.36 7.30
CA LEU A 59 -20.50 1.77 6.90
C LEU A 59 -21.87 2.05 6.33
N ALA A 60 -22.42 3.23 6.61
CA ALA A 60 -23.73 3.61 6.10
C ALA A 60 -23.78 5.10 5.77
N VAL A 61 -24.36 5.42 4.62
CA VAL A 61 -24.62 6.80 4.19
C VAL A 61 -26.10 6.94 3.84
N ALA A 62 -26.72 8.03 4.31
CA ALA A 62 -28.16 8.25 4.20
C ALA A 62 -28.48 9.56 3.47
N ALA A 63 -29.44 9.52 2.55
CA ALA A 63 -29.96 10.68 1.83
C ALA A 63 -31.44 10.46 1.45
N ASP A 64 -32.29 11.47 1.64
CA ASP A 64 -33.71 11.48 1.26
C ASP A 64 -34.48 10.17 1.56
N GLN A 65 -34.30 9.64 2.79
CA GLN A 65 -34.90 8.40 3.31
C GLN A 65 -34.31 7.08 2.75
N SER A 66 -33.38 7.16 1.80
CA SER A 66 -32.61 6.03 1.30
C SER A 66 -31.29 5.86 2.06
N VAL A 67 -30.88 4.62 2.31
CA VAL A 67 -29.60 4.29 2.96
C VAL A 67 -28.82 3.32 2.10
N ALA A 68 -27.58 3.69 1.77
CA ALA A 68 -26.60 2.79 1.17
C ALA A 68 -25.66 2.27 2.26
N ASN A 69 -25.29 0.98 2.18
CA ASN A 69 -24.51 0.32 3.21
C ASN A 69 -23.31 -0.42 2.63
N ALA A 70 -22.27 -0.59 3.45
CA ALA A 70 -21.19 -1.52 3.21
C ALA A 70 -21.02 -2.43 4.42
N SER A 71 -21.05 -3.74 4.21
CA SER A 71 -20.62 -4.74 5.18
C SER A 71 -19.20 -5.17 4.84
N ILE A 72 -18.32 -5.16 5.83
CA ILE A 72 -16.89 -5.43 5.69
C ILE A 72 -16.52 -6.48 6.73
N ILE A 73 -16.18 -7.68 6.26
CA ILE A 73 -15.87 -8.83 7.09
C ILE A 73 -14.37 -9.13 6.94
N PRO A 74 -13.57 -9.00 8.01
CA PRO A 74 -12.20 -9.49 8.00
C PRO A 74 -12.16 -11.00 7.86
N GLU A 75 -11.36 -11.46 6.92
CA GLU A 75 -11.18 -12.86 6.58
C GLU A 75 -9.76 -13.32 6.94
N ALA A 76 -9.48 -14.60 6.72
CA ALA A 76 -8.15 -15.15 6.93
C ALA A 76 -7.08 -14.43 6.07
N ALA A 77 -5.83 -14.45 6.54
CA ALA A 77 -4.68 -13.84 5.86
C ALA A 77 -4.81 -12.33 5.59
N GLY A 78 -5.60 -11.61 6.40
CA GLY A 78 -5.77 -10.16 6.30
C GLY A 78 -6.59 -9.70 5.10
N THR A 79 -7.31 -10.62 4.48
CA THR A 79 -8.23 -10.32 3.38
C THR A 79 -9.53 -9.73 3.92
N LEU A 80 -10.28 -9.03 3.07
CA LEU A 80 -11.58 -8.45 3.39
C LEU A 80 -12.62 -8.98 2.41
N SER A 81 -13.68 -9.57 2.95
CA SER A 81 -14.92 -9.75 2.20
C SER A 81 -15.77 -8.51 2.36
N THR A 82 -16.13 -7.88 1.25
CA THR A 82 -16.90 -6.64 1.23
C THR A 82 -18.18 -6.85 0.45
N THR A 83 -19.28 -6.28 0.96
CA THR A 83 -20.55 -6.22 0.25
C THR A 83 -21.11 -4.81 0.38
N ILE A 84 -21.32 -4.14 -0.75
CA ILE A 84 -21.97 -2.83 -0.80
C ILE A 84 -23.38 -2.95 -1.36
N SER A 85 -24.31 -2.17 -0.84
CA SER A 85 -25.67 -2.07 -1.34
C SER A 85 -26.08 -0.62 -1.55
N SER A 86 -26.71 -0.35 -2.69
CA SER A 86 -27.29 0.94 -3.05
C SER A 86 -28.77 0.76 -3.38
N PRO A 87 -29.67 1.57 -2.81
CA PRO A 87 -31.08 1.60 -3.21
C PRO A 87 -31.28 2.26 -4.59
N GLY A 88 -30.22 2.77 -5.22
CA GLY A 88 -30.32 3.69 -6.34
C GLY A 88 -30.64 5.08 -5.82
N ILE A 89 -31.73 5.68 -6.30
CA ILE A 89 -32.13 7.06 -5.98
C ILE A 89 -32.18 7.28 -4.45
N PRO A 90 -31.59 8.38 -3.92
CA PRO A 90 -31.00 9.52 -4.64
C PRO A 90 -29.53 9.33 -5.04
N PHE A 91 -28.91 8.21 -4.70
CA PHE A 91 -27.54 7.92 -5.09
C PHE A 91 -27.46 7.65 -6.59
N LYS A 92 -26.57 8.39 -7.26
CA LYS A 92 -26.14 8.03 -8.62
C LYS A 92 -25.20 6.84 -8.59
N LYS A 93 -24.34 6.82 -7.58
CA LYS A 93 -23.34 5.78 -7.39
C LYS A 93 -22.92 5.66 -5.94
N VAL A 94 -22.61 4.45 -5.51
CA VAL A 94 -22.05 4.14 -4.20
C VAL A 94 -20.76 3.36 -4.43
N SER A 95 -19.66 3.84 -3.86
CA SER A 95 -18.35 3.19 -3.96
C SER A 95 -17.74 2.92 -2.59
N LEU A 96 -17.04 1.81 -2.48
CA LEU A 96 -16.18 1.50 -1.34
C LEU A 96 -14.72 1.66 -1.77
N VAL A 97 -14.00 2.51 -1.07
CA VAL A 97 -12.62 2.89 -1.39
C VAL A 97 -11.71 2.55 -0.22
N MET A 98 -10.57 1.93 -0.50
CA MET A 98 -9.46 1.75 0.43
C MET A 98 -8.46 2.89 0.24
N ARG A 99 -8.20 3.65 1.30
CA ARG A 99 -7.12 4.62 1.34
C ARG A 99 -5.96 4.09 2.15
N ARG A 100 -4.76 4.24 1.60
CA ARG A 100 -3.47 3.95 2.24
C ARG A 100 -2.73 5.25 2.44
N LYS A 101 -2.15 5.44 3.61
CA LYS A 101 -1.35 6.62 3.91
C LYS A 101 -0.06 6.22 4.60
N MET A 102 1.05 6.81 4.15
CA MET A 102 2.37 6.63 4.74
C MET A 102 3.06 7.99 4.84
N GLY A 103 3.17 8.51 6.06
CA GLY A 103 3.60 9.88 6.29
C GLY A 103 2.68 10.88 5.58
N GLN A 104 3.25 11.66 4.65
CA GLN A 104 2.51 12.65 3.85
C GLN A 104 1.95 12.09 2.52
N PHE A 105 2.28 10.84 2.17
CA PHE A 105 1.88 10.24 0.90
C PHE A 105 0.63 9.40 1.09
N GLU A 106 -0.28 9.48 0.12
CA GLU A 106 -1.54 8.75 0.12
C GLU A 106 -1.87 8.16 -1.25
N SER A 107 -2.60 7.05 -1.23
CA SER A 107 -3.12 6.37 -2.41
C SER A 107 -4.52 5.83 -2.11
N GLU A 108 -5.42 5.95 -3.08
CA GLU A 108 -6.78 5.42 -3.02
C GLU A 108 -6.97 4.29 -4.05
N GLU A 109 -7.66 3.23 -3.63
CA GLU A 109 -8.03 2.08 -4.45
C GLU A 109 -9.54 1.85 -4.35
N LEU A 110 -10.22 1.80 -5.50
CA LEU A 110 -11.61 1.41 -5.57
C LEU A 110 -11.74 -0.10 -5.35
N ILE A 111 -12.45 -0.52 -4.30
CA ILE A 111 -12.74 -1.94 -4.04
C ILE A 111 -13.96 -2.40 -4.84
N SER A 112 -15.05 -1.64 -4.73
CA SER A 112 -16.33 -2.00 -5.34
C SER A 112 -17.19 -0.77 -5.57
N GLU A 113 -18.12 -0.89 -6.50
CA GLU A 113 -18.97 0.19 -6.96
C GLU A 113 -20.30 -0.30 -7.53
N VAL A 114 -21.40 0.37 -7.18
CA VAL A 114 -22.74 0.08 -7.70
C VAL A 114 -23.54 1.36 -7.89
N GLU A 115 -24.35 1.43 -8.94
CA GLU A 115 -25.37 2.48 -9.10
C GLU A 115 -26.62 2.12 -8.29
N ALA A 116 -27.14 0.91 -8.48
CA ALA A 116 -28.24 0.33 -7.72
C ALA A 116 -28.03 -1.18 -7.56
N GLY A 117 -28.57 -1.76 -6.48
CA GLY A 117 -28.42 -3.17 -6.14
C GLY A 117 -27.22 -3.43 -5.24
N THR A 118 -26.63 -4.61 -5.36
CA THR A 118 -25.59 -5.11 -4.45
C THR A 118 -24.38 -5.60 -5.24
N ALA A 119 -23.18 -5.32 -4.76
CA ALA A 119 -21.94 -5.93 -5.24
C ALA A 119 -21.13 -6.48 -4.07
N SER A 120 -20.45 -7.59 -4.32
CA SER A 120 -19.54 -8.21 -3.36
C SER A 120 -18.15 -8.39 -3.98
N GLN A 121 -17.12 -8.05 -3.23
CA GLN A 121 -15.73 -8.12 -3.68
C GLN A 121 -14.85 -8.62 -2.53
N MET A 122 -13.84 -9.42 -2.87
CA MET A 122 -12.72 -9.70 -1.98
C MET A 122 -11.61 -8.67 -2.23
N TRP A 123 -11.10 -8.05 -1.17
CA TRP A 123 -9.91 -7.22 -1.21
C TRP A 123 -8.77 -7.90 -0.45
N THR A 124 -7.55 -7.77 -0.95
CA THR A 124 -6.36 -8.36 -0.33
C THR A 124 -5.25 -7.31 -0.24
N PRO A 125 -4.49 -7.26 0.87
CA PRO A 125 -3.30 -6.43 0.94
C PRO A 125 -2.33 -6.75 -0.20
N ILE A 126 -1.68 -5.72 -0.74
CA ILE A 126 -0.70 -5.86 -1.82
C ILE A 126 0.61 -6.36 -1.22
N THR A 127 0.92 -7.62 -1.48
CA THR A 127 2.23 -8.21 -1.20
C THR A 127 2.95 -8.49 -2.50
N ARG A 128 3.99 -7.72 -2.80
CA ARG A 128 4.85 -7.98 -3.95
C ARG A 128 6.00 -8.89 -3.53
N ASN A 129 6.36 -9.81 -4.42
CA ASN A 129 7.56 -10.59 -4.24
C ASN A 129 8.75 -9.86 -4.88
N PHE A 130 9.76 -9.56 -4.08
CA PHE A 130 11.02 -8.97 -4.56
C PHE A 130 12.14 -9.97 -4.31
N GLU A 131 13.01 -10.17 -5.28
CA GLU A 131 14.18 -11.05 -5.11
C GLU A 131 15.29 -10.33 -4.31
N LEU A 132 15.54 -9.05 -4.57
CA LEU A 132 16.24 -8.07 -3.73
C LEU A 132 16.23 -6.74 -4.49
N CYS A 133 15.91 -5.61 -3.85
CA CYS A 133 15.99 -4.30 -4.51
C CYS A 133 16.89 -3.38 -3.69
N LEU A 134 17.93 -2.84 -4.34
CA LEU A 134 18.95 -2.00 -3.73
C LEU A 134 18.69 -0.55 -4.15
N VAL A 135 18.40 0.31 -3.18
CA VAL A 135 18.27 1.76 -3.39
C VAL A 135 19.50 2.42 -2.79
N THR A 136 20.17 3.29 -3.55
CA THR A 136 21.38 4.01 -3.11
C THR A 136 21.23 5.53 -3.33
N SER A 137 22.14 6.33 -2.77
CA SER A 137 22.07 7.78 -2.93
C SER A 137 22.29 8.18 -4.39
N GLY A 138 21.60 9.23 -4.85
CA GLY A 138 21.68 9.69 -6.24
C GLY A 138 23.07 10.17 -6.69
N SER A 139 24.01 10.36 -5.75
CA SER A 139 25.42 10.69 -6.02
C SER A 139 26.31 9.46 -6.22
N MET A 140 25.82 8.25 -5.99
CA MET A 140 26.60 7.02 -6.16
C MET A 140 26.79 6.72 -7.65
N ARG A 141 28.02 6.41 -8.04
CA ARG A 141 28.32 5.97 -9.41
C ARG A 141 27.85 4.53 -9.62
N MET A 142 27.37 4.22 -10.83
CA MET A 142 26.79 2.91 -11.15
C MET A 142 27.78 1.74 -11.03
N ASP A 143 29.08 1.98 -11.25
CA ASP A 143 30.14 1.01 -11.04
C ASP A 143 30.29 0.62 -9.56
N GLN A 144 30.24 1.61 -8.66
CA GLN A 144 30.28 1.39 -7.21
C GLN A 144 29.04 0.66 -6.70
N LEU A 145 27.86 1.05 -7.18
CA LEU A 145 26.61 0.33 -6.93
C LEU A 145 26.72 -1.13 -7.38
N SER A 146 27.31 -1.35 -8.57
CA SER A 146 27.52 -2.67 -9.15
C SER A 146 28.42 -3.59 -8.32
N GLU A 147 29.48 -3.04 -7.75
CA GLU A 147 30.38 -3.80 -6.88
C GLU A 147 29.73 -4.16 -5.55
N ILE A 148 29.04 -3.21 -4.90
CA ILE A 148 28.38 -3.43 -3.60
C ILE A 148 27.32 -4.52 -3.71
N ALA A 149 26.45 -4.41 -4.70
CA ALA A 149 25.37 -5.34 -4.94
C ALA A 149 25.88 -6.75 -5.30
N ARG A 150 26.94 -6.89 -6.13
CA ARG A 150 27.60 -8.20 -6.33
C ARG A 150 28.19 -8.74 -5.04
N GLY A 151 28.80 -7.88 -4.22
CA GLY A 151 29.33 -8.24 -2.90
C GLY A 151 28.25 -8.72 -1.93
N LEU A 152 27.01 -8.26 -2.09
CA LEU A 152 25.82 -8.69 -1.35
C LEU A 152 25.13 -9.92 -1.98
N GLY A 153 25.66 -10.47 -3.07
CA GLY A 153 25.10 -11.63 -3.77
C GLY A 153 23.91 -11.31 -4.68
N ALA A 154 23.68 -10.04 -4.99
CA ALA A 154 22.65 -9.63 -5.94
C ALA A 154 23.15 -9.82 -7.39
N ASP A 155 22.35 -10.47 -8.24
CA ASP A 155 22.60 -10.52 -9.68
C ASP A 155 21.90 -9.33 -10.36
N PHE A 156 22.65 -8.52 -11.11
CA PHE A 156 22.16 -7.30 -11.77
C PHE A 156 21.29 -7.57 -13.00
N SER A 157 21.11 -8.83 -13.36
CA SER A 157 20.34 -9.26 -14.52
C SER A 157 18.83 -9.04 -14.35
N SER A 158 18.33 -8.85 -13.12
CA SER A 158 16.90 -8.62 -12.83
C SER A 158 16.61 -7.27 -12.16
N GLY A 159 15.92 -6.38 -12.87
CA GLY A 159 15.10 -5.34 -12.25
C GLY A 159 15.82 -4.08 -11.75
N PHE A 160 16.47 -3.33 -12.63
CA PHE A 160 16.80 -1.93 -12.32
C PHE A 160 15.53 -1.07 -12.31
N PHE A 161 15.26 -0.48 -11.16
CA PHE A 161 14.21 0.52 -10.96
C PHE A 161 14.83 1.91 -11.09
N GLY A 162 14.92 2.39 -12.33
CA GLY A 162 15.52 3.67 -12.67
C GLY A 162 14.54 4.85 -12.69
N PRO A 163 15.04 6.11 -12.64
CA PRO A 163 14.27 7.32 -12.94
C PRO A 163 13.68 7.23 -14.35
N GLY A 164 12.43 6.75 -14.46
CA GLY A 164 11.69 6.67 -15.73
C GLY A 164 10.75 5.48 -15.91
N SER A 165 10.87 4.40 -15.11
CA SER A 165 10.02 3.20 -15.31
C SER A 165 8.64 3.27 -14.63
N LEU A 166 8.48 4.11 -13.61
CA LEU A 166 7.21 4.29 -12.90
C LEU A 166 6.34 5.35 -13.60
N ARG A 167 5.33 4.89 -14.34
CA ARG A 167 4.35 5.76 -15.03
C ARG A 167 3.19 6.23 -14.13
N GLY A 168 3.21 5.92 -12.84
CA GLY A 168 2.18 6.29 -11.88
C GLY A 168 2.54 5.88 -10.46
N ASP A 169 1.55 5.96 -9.57
CA ASP A 169 1.69 5.49 -8.19
C ASP A 169 2.03 4.01 -8.14
N PHE A 170 3.04 3.68 -7.36
CA PHE A 170 3.60 2.36 -7.17
C PHE A 170 3.62 2.05 -5.68
N LEU A 171 2.73 1.15 -5.28
CA LEU A 171 2.78 0.57 -3.95
C LEU A 171 3.81 -0.56 -3.94
N LEU A 172 4.81 -0.43 -3.07
CA LEU A 172 5.86 -1.43 -2.85
C LEU A 172 5.25 -2.68 -2.22
N CYS A 173 4.68 -2.52 -1.03
CA CYS A 173 3.92 -3.52 -0.29
C CYS A 173 3.05 -2.80 0.74
N ASP A 174 1.94 -3.42 1.10
CA ASP A 174 1.22 -3.15 2.33
C ASP A 174 2.02 -3.70 3.53
N GLY A 175 2.11 -2.94 4.61
CA GLY A 175 2.93 -3.35 5.76
C GLY A 175 3.09 -2.25 6.82
N PRO A 176 4.11 -2.37 7.68
CA PRO A 176 4.27 -1.52 8.87
C PRO A 176 4.24 -0.03 8.54
N LEU A 177 3.69 0.77 9.47
CA LEU A 177 3.57 2.24 9.36
C LEU A 177 2.63 2.74 8.25
N THR A 178 1.90 1.85 7.59
CA THR A 178 0.83 2.23 6.67
C THR A 178 -0.48 2.39 7.45
N GLU A 179 -1.08 3.57 7.37
CA GLU A 179 -2.42 3.85 7.88
C GLU A 179 -3.45 3.45 6.82
N TYR A 180 -4.50 2.73 7.23
CA TYR A 180 -5.56 2.29 6.34
C TYR A 180 -6.90 2.89 6.76
N SER A 181 -7.70 3.28 5.77
CA SER A 181 -9.11 3.61 6.01
C SER A 181 -9.99 3.14 4.85
N LEU A 182 -11.13 2.56 5.20
CA LEU A 182 -12.18 2.24 4.24
C LEU A 182 -13.24 3.32 4.30
N THR A 183 -13.62 3.85 3.14
CA THR A 183 -14.65 4.88 3.02
C THR A 183 -15.74 4.40 2.07
N LEU A 184 -16.98 4.41 2.55
CA LEU A 184 -18.17 4.31 1.72
C LEU A 184 -18.56 5.72 1.27
N ARG A 185 -18.56 5.95 -0.03
CA ARG A 185 -18.91 7.24 -0.65
C ARG A 185 -20.20 7.08 -1.46
N GLY A 186 -21.23 7.84 -1.10
CA GLY A 186 -22.45 7.97 -1.88
C GLY A 186 -22.43 9.25 -2.71
N ASP A 187 -22.40 9.15 -4.03
CA ASP A 187 -22.50 10.28 -4.96
C ASP A 187 -23.97 10.65 -5.20
N LEU A 188 -24.32 11.90 -4.89
CA LEU A 188 -25.65 12.48 -5.10
C LEU A 188 -25.72 13.32 -6.40
N GLY A 189 -24.63 13.36 -7.15
CA GLY A 189 -24.44 14.22 -8.30
C GLY A 189 -24.10 15.66 -7.94
N LEU A 190 -23.77 16.46 -8.97
CA LEU A 190 -23.44 17.89 -8.82
C LEU A 190 -22.31 18.13 -7.80
N PHE A 191 -21.31 17.26 -7.80
CA PHE A 191 -20.16 17.28 -6.87
C PHE A 191 -20.51 17.11 -5.38
N ARG A 192 -21.74 16.69 -5.07
CA ARG A 192 -22.17 16.39 -3.71
C ARG A 192 -21.97 14.91 -3.43
N HIS A 193 -21.25 14.61 -2.37
CA HIS A 193 -21.09 13.27 -1.86
C HIS A 193 -21.27 13.26 -0.35
N ILE A 194 -21.68 12.12 0.16
CA ILE A 194 -21.70 11.83 1.59
C ILE A 194 -20.82 10.61 1.85
N GLU A 195 -20.14 10.62 2.98
CA GLU A 195 -19.14 9.61 3.31
C GLU A 195 -19.33 9.08 4.71
N ASP A 196 -19.01 7.81 4.86
CA ASP A 196 -18.78 7.18 6.15
C ASP A 196 -17.52 6.33 6.09
N SER A 197 -16.71 6.34 7.14
CA SER A 197 -15.38 5.72 7.13
C SER A 197 -15.10 4.86 8.36
N ALA A 198 -14.27 3.83 8.17
CA ALA A 198 -13.67 3.03 9.22
C ALA A 198 -12.15 3.07 9.09
N ALA A 199 -11.45 3.23 10.21
CA ALA A 199 -10.01 3.00 10.22
C ALA A 199 -9.75 1.49 10.22
N ALA A 200 -8.74 1.08 9.47
CA ALA A 200 -8.25 -0.29 9.43
C ALA A 200 -6.83 -0.34 10.00
N VAL A 201 -6.54 -1.37 10.78
CA VAL A 201 -5.21 -1.62 11.35
C VAL A 201 -4.77 -3.00 10.89
N LEU A 202 -3.64 -3.01 10.20
CA LEU A 202 -2.93 -4.21 9.79
C LEU A 202 -1.94 -4.60 10.91
N SER A 203 -2.11 -5.78 11.49
CA SER A 203 -1.21 -6.37 12.48
C SER A 203 -0.52 -7.64 11.97
N TRP A 204 0.65 -7.93 12.55
CA TRP A 204 1.60 -8.96 12.12
C TRP A 204 1.94 -9.94 13.23
#